data_AF-A0A9D9M8U7-F1
#
_entry.id   AF-A0A9D9M8U7-F1
#
_cell.length_a   1.000
_cell.length_b   1.000
_cell.length_c   1.000
_cell.angle_alpha   90.00
_cell.angle_beta   90.00
_cell.angle_gamma   90.00
#
_symmetry.space_group_name_H-M   'P 1'
#
loop_
_entity.id
_entity.type
_entity.pdbx_description
1 polymer ?
#
loop_
_entity_poly.entity_id
_entity_poly.type
_entity_poly.pdbx_seq_one_letter_code
_entity_poly.pdbx_strand_id
1 'polypeptide(L)'
;MNKTKREGGLFVLFLLLLVGTLICFFTVAEEYYDYVTDTITGATAVAPLNKEDMYHRVSAHPLTYDTDIKYRKFFITAPGAQRVELLADFNRWGKDPILLTPYKKGYFETSVALVSGEYKYMFLVDKKETLDPSNQDRQTLPDGRTVCIKTVR
;
A
#
# COMPACT_ATOMS: atom_id res chain seq x y z
N MET A 1 -50.76 -66.09 -16.85
CA MET A 1 -50.79 -65.29 -18.09
C MET A 1 -51.02 -63.82 -17.71
N ASN A 2 -49.99 -63.00 -17.97
CA ASN A 2 -49.90 -61.53 -18.05
C ASN A 2 -50.40 -60.64 -16.90
N LYS A 3 -49.44 -60.17 -16.07
CA LYS A 3 -49.55 -58.94 -15.27
C LYS A 3 -49.59 -57.73 -16.22
N THR A 4 -50.74 -57.10 -16.39
CA THR A 4 -50.86 -55.82 -17.10
C THR A 4 -50.34 -54.68 -16.21
N LYS A 5 -49.10 -54.34 -16.54
CA LYS A 5 -48.22 -53.28 -16.03
C LYS A 5 -48.93 -51.91 -15.91
N ARG A 6 -49.00 -51.32 -14.71
CA ARG A 6 -49.47 -49.94 -14.46
C ARG A 6 -48.35 -48.93 -14.81
N GLU A 7 -48.02 -48.80 -16.09
CA GLU A 7 -46.86 -47.99 -16.54
C GLU A 7 -47.19 -46.50 -16.73
N GLY A 8 -48.47 -46.14 -16.86
CA GLY A 8 -48.88 -44.74 -17.11
C GLY A 8 -48.76 -43.82 -15.88
N GLY A 9 -48.96 -44.35 -14.67
CA GLY A 9 -48.97 -43.53 -13.45
C GLY A 9 -47.61 -42.97 -13.07
N LEU A 10 -46.54 -43.75 -13.28
CA LEU A 10 -45.17 -43.32 -12.99
C LEU A 10 -44.70 -42.24 -13.96
N PHE A 11 -45.10 -42.34 -15.24
CA PHE A 11 -44.80 -41.35 -16.26
C PHE A 11 -45.53 -40.02 -16.02
N VAL A 12 -46.79 -40.07 -15.58
CA VAL A 12 -47.54 -38.87 -15.20
C VAL A 12 -46.93 -38.21 -13.95
N LEU A 13 -46.52 -38.99 -12.94
CA LEU A 13 -45.84 -38.46 -11.76
C LEU A 13 -44.48 -37.83 -12.13
N PHE A 14 -43.72 -38.46 -13.02
CA PHE A 14 -42.46 -37.89 -13.52
C PHE A 14 -42.68 -36.57 -14.27
N LEU A 15 -43.70 -36.48 -15.13
CA LEU A 15 -44.08 -35.23 -15.81
C LEU A 15 -44.49 -34.14 -14.83
N LEU A 16 -45.27 -34.47 -13.80
CA LEU A 16 -45.67 -33.51 -12.76
C LEU A 16 -44.47 -33.02 -11.95
N LEU A 17 -43.53 -33.91 -11.62
CA LEU A 17 -42.28 -33.53 -10.95
C LEU A 17 -41.41 -32.65 -11.85
N LEU A 18 -41.30 -32.97 -13.13
CA LEU A 18 -40.53 -32.18 -14.10
C LEU A 18 -41.12 -30.77 -14.25
N VAL A 19 -42.45 -30.66 -14.39
CA VAL A 19 -43.15 -29.37 -14.44
C VAL A 19 -42.97 -28.60 -13.13
N GLY A 20 -43.08 -29.25 -11.97
CA GLY A 20 -42.83 -28.62 -10.67
C GLY A 20 -41.41 -28.08 -10.52
N THR A 21 -40.40 -28.86 -10.94
CA THR A 21 -39.00 -28.41 -10.92
C THR A 21 -38.75 -27.26 -11.89
N LEU A 22 -39.40 -27.26 -13.05
CA LEU A 22 -39.27 -26.22 -14.05
C LEU A 22 -39.90 -24.91 -13.55
N ILE A 23 -41.09 -24.97 -12.94
CA ILE A 23 -41.74 -23.82 -12.31
C ILE A 23 -40.85 -23.26 -11.19
N CYS A 24 -40.31 -24.12 -10.32
CA CYS A 24 -39.41 -23.71 -9.25
C CYS A 24 -38.13 -23.05 -9.79
N PHE A 25 -37.58 -23.57 -10.89
CA PHE A 25 -36.44 -22.96 -11.57
C PHE A 25 -36.79 -21.58 -12.14
N PHE A 26 -37.96 -21.42 -12.75
CA PHE A 26 -38.42 -20.13 -13.27
C PHE A 26 -38.70 -19.11 -12.15
N THR A 27 -39.24 -19.52 -11.00
CA THR A 27 -39.46 -18.60 -9.86
C THR A 27 -38.15 -18.10 -9.26
N VAL A 28 -37.13 -18.95 -9.16
CA VAL A 28 -35.80 -18.55 -8.67
C VAL A 28 -35.07 -17.66 -9.70
N ALA A 29 -35.34 -17.86 -10.99
CA ALA A 29 -34.77 -17.03 -12.03
C ALA A 29 -35.28 -15.58 -11.95
N GLU A 30 -36.56 -15.34 -11.66
CA GLU A 30 -37.11 -13.98 -11.54
C GLU A 30 -36.43 -13.19 -10.40
N GLU A 31 -36.21 -13.79 -9.22
CA GLU A 31 -35.46 -13.14 -8.12
C GLU A 31 -34.01 -12.82 -8.49
N TYR A 32 -33.36 -13.68 -9.28
CA TYR A 32 -32.01 -13.44 -9.79
C TYR A 32 -31.97 -12.28 -10.78
N TYR A 33 -32.97 -12.17 -11.68
CA TYR A 33 -33.04 -11.07 -12.64
C TYR A 33 -33.27 -9.73 -11.94
N ASP A 34 -34.18 -9.64 -10.98
CA ASP A 34 -34.42 -8.38 -10.25
C ASP A 34 -33.18 -7.88 -9.50
N TYR A 35 -32.44 -8.78 -8.82
CA TYR A 35 -31.20 -8.45 -8.12
C TYR A 35 -30.11 -7.86 -9.03
N VAL A 36 -29.91 -8.49 -10.20
CA VAL A 36 -28.88 -8.06 -11.14
C VAL A 36 -29.29 -6.74 -11.81
N THR A 37 -30.60 -6.54 -12.07
CA THR A 37 -31.08 -5.32 -12.73
C THR A 37 -30.92 -4.08 -11.85
N ASP A 38 -31.14 -4.19 -10.53
CA ASP A 38 -30.97 -3.06 -9.59
C ASP A 38 -29.49 -2.66 -9.45
N THR A 39 -28.60 -3.65 -9.42
CA THR A 39 -27.14 -3.45 -9.38
C THR A 39 -26.62 -2.82 -10.67
N ILE A 40 -27.09 -3.26 -11.84
CA ILE A 40 -26.68 -2.69 -13.13
C ILE A 40 -27.23 -1.28 -13.31
N THR A 41 -28.46 -1.01 -12.89
CA THR A 41 -29.06 0.33 -12.99
C THR A 41 -28.30 1.34 -12.12
N GLY A 42 -27.93 0.96 -10.90
CA GLY A 42 -27.06 1.78 -10.04
C GLY A 42 -25.68 2.06 -10.63
N ALA A 43 -25.09 1.09 -11.34
CA ALA A 43 -23.80 1.25 -12.01
C ALA A 43 -23.88 2.11 -13.30
N THR A 44 -25.04 2.21 -13.94
CA THR A 44 -25.24 3.10 -15.10
C THR A 44 -25.48 4.56 -14.73
N ALA A 45 -25.72 4.86 -13.45
CA ALA A 45 -25.90 6.21 -12.93
C ALA A 45 -24.58 6.94 -12.61
N VAL A 46 -23.43 6.39 -13.01
CA VAL A 46 -22.17 7.13 -12.96
C VAL A 46 -22.29 8.28 -13.94
N ALA A 47 -22.41 9.50 -13.41
CA ALA A 47 -22.43 10.73 -14.21
C ALA A 47 -21.31 10.65 -15.26
N PRO A 48 -21.59 10.94 -16.55
CA PRO A 48 -20.57 10.88 -17.58
C PRO A 48 -19.41 11.75 -17.14
N LEU A 49 -18.24 11.13 -16.96
CA LEU A 49 -17.02 11.84 -16.61
C LEU A 49 -16.63 12.71 -17.82
N ASN A 50 -17.13 13.94 -17.85
CA ASN A 50 -16.83 14.87 -18.92
C ASN A 50 -15.34 15.26 -18.81
N LYS A 51 -14.61 15.03 -19.91
CA LYS A 51 -13.18 15.31 -20.00
C LYS A 51 -12.90 16.80 -19.76
N GLU A 52 -13.78 17.68 -20.24
CA GLU A 52 -13.71 19.14 -20.04
C GLU A 52 -13.86 19.51 -18.56
N ASP A 53 -14.82 18.91 -17.85
CA ASP A 53 -15.03 19.12 -16.41
C ASP A 53 -13.86 18.57 -15.58
N MET A 54 -13.21 17.49 -16.04
CA MET A 54 -11.96 17.02 -15.45
C MET A 54 -10.84 18.06 -15.62
N TYR A 55 -10.68 18.65 -16.80
CA TYR A 55 -9.66 19.69 -17.04
C TYR A 55 -9.88 20.96 -16.20
N HIS A 56 -11.14 21.34 -15.94
CA HIS A 56 -11.44 22.49 -15.09
C HIS A 56 -11.39 22.18 -13.57
N ARG A 57 -11.65 20.93 -13.16
CA ARG A 57 -11.50 20.48 -11.76
C ARG A 57 -10.06 20.20 -11.38
N VAL A 58 -9.25 19.75 -12.34
CA VAL A 58 -7.80 19.62 -12.21
C VAL A 58 -7.20 21.00 -12.50
N SER A 59 -7.42 21.94 -11.57
CA SER A 59 -6.37 22.93 -11.29
C SER A 59 -5.20 22.16 -10.67
N ALA A 60 -4.50 21.37 -11.49
CA ALA A 60 -3.15 20.98 -11.17
C ALA A 60 -2.37 22.29 -11.14
N HIS A 61 -2.34 22.94 -9.97
CA HIS A 61 -1.11 23.60 -9.60
C HIS A 61 -0.03 22.55 -9.87
N PRO A 62 0.92 22.80 -10.78
CA PRO A 62 2.12 22.02 -10.79
C PRO A 62 2.67 22.24 -9.39
N LEU A 63 2.46 21.29 -8.49
CA LEU A 63 3.25 21.22 -7.28
C LEU A 63 4.65 21.04 -7.84
N THR A 64 5.40 22.14 -7.87
CA THR A 64 6.80 22.17 -8.26
C THR A 64 7.53 21.43 -7.15
N TYR A 65 7.40 20.11 -7.14
CA TYR A 65 8.25 19.25 -6.33
C TYR A 65 9.64 19.43 -6.89
N ASP A 66 10.52 19.99 -6.06
CA ASP A 66 11.94 20.03 -6.35
C ASP A 66 12.44 18.58 -6.40
N THR A 67 12.49 18.05 -7.61
CA THR A 67 12.93 16.68 -7.92
C THR A 67 14.44 16.62 -8.14
N ASP A 68 15.15 17.74 -7.93
CA ASP A 68 16.60 17.75 -8.04
C ASP A 68 17.20 16.86 -6.95
N ILE A 69 18.01 15.91 -7.39
CA ILE A 69 18.74 15.01 -6.51
C ILE A 69 19.91 15.77 -5.90
N LYS A 70 19.95 15.84 -4.58
CA LYS A 70 21.01 16.50 -3.81
C LYS A 70 21.76 15.46 -2.97
N TYR A 71 23.08 15.42 -3.12
CA TYR A 71 23.91 14.57 -2.28
C TYR A 71 24.06 15.17 -0.88
N ARG A 72 23.76 14.38 0.15
CA ARG A 72 23.90 14.76 1.55
C ARG A 72 24.81 13.80 2.28
N LYS A 73 25.78 14.38 3.00
CA LYS A 73 26.66 13.62 3.88
C LYS A 73 25.99 13.36 5.23
N PHE A 74 26.15 12.12 5.69
CA PHE A 74 25.85 11.67 7.03
C PHE A 74 27.16 11.21 7.66
N PHE A 75 27.48 11.72 8.85
CA PHE A 75 28.72 11.39 9.52
C PHE A 75 28.59 11.41 11.03
N ILE A 76 29.47 10.68 11.71
CA ILE A 76 29.59 10.66 13.16
C ILE A 76 31.03 10.36 13.56
N THR A 77 31.46 10.88 14.71
CA THR A 77 32.73 10.51 15.33
C THR A 77 32.45 9.48 16.42
N ALA A 78 32.86 8.24 16.18
CA ALA A 78 32.72 7.10 17.09
C ALA A 78 34.07 6.35 17.22
N PRO A 79 35.02 6.85 18.04
CA PRO A 79 36.32 6.21 18.22
C PRO A 79 36.17 4.79 18.76
N GLY A 80 36.85 3.84 18.13
CA GLY A 80 36.81 2.42 18.53
C GLY A 80 35.59 1.64 18.03
N ALA A 81 34.65 2.29 17.34
CA ALA A 81 33.52 1.58 16.74
C ALA A 81 33.99 0.63 15.63
N GLN A 82 33.41 -0.56 15.57
CA GLN A 82 33.72 -1.54 14.51
C GLN A 82 32.81 -1.34 13.30
N ARG A 83 31.56 -0.95 13.53
CA ARG A 83 30.55 -0.80 12.50
C ARG A 83 29.58 0.32 12.85
N VAL A 84 29.34 1.18 11.85
CA VAL A 84 28.33 2.23 11.94
C VAL A 84 27.38 2.11 10.75
N GLU A 85 26.09 1.97 11.03
CA GLU A 85 25.03 1.96 10.02
C GLU A 85 24.17 3.21 10.13
N LEU A 86 23.67 3.70 9.00
CA LEU A 86 22.65 4.74 8.95
C LEU A 86 21.27 4.08 9.05
N LEU A 87 20.49 4.45 10.06
CA LEU A 87 19.08 4.10 10.15
C LEU A 87 18.25 5.33 9.81
N ALA A 88 17.47 5.27 8.75
CA ALA A 88 16.65 6.37 8.29
C ALA A 88 15.30 5.90 7.73
N ASP A 89 14.34 6.81 7.60
CA ASP A 89 13.04 6.51 6.99
C ASP A 89 13.17 5.94 5.57
N PHE A 90 14.01 6.56 4.73
CA PHE A 90 14.19 6.19 3.32
C PHE A 90 14.85 4.81 3.13
N ASN A 91 15.59 4.30 4.12
CA ASN A 91 16.15 2.95 4.10
C ASN A 91 15.41 1.97 5.03
N ARG A 92 14.16 2.33 5.34
CA ARG A 92 13.23 1.52 6.14
C ARG A 92 13.82 1.14 7.50
N TRP A 93 14.53 2.08 8.14
CA TRP A 93 15.18 1.91 9.44
C TRP A 93 16.15 0.73 9.48
N GLY A 94 16.94 0.56 8.42
CA GLY A 94 18.00 -0.46 8.33
C GLY A 94 17.59 -1.79 7.68
N LYS A 95 16.37 -1.92 7.15
CA LYS A 95 16.04 -3.08 6.28
C LYS A 95 16.83 -3.07 4.97
N ASP A 96 17.21 -1.88 4.51
CA ASP A 96 18.21 -1.66 3.45
C ASP A 96 19.47 -1.07 4.08
N PRO A 97 20.46 -1.90 4.45
CA PRO A 97 21.60 -1.43 5.22
C PRO A 97 22.44 -0.43 4.44
N ILE A 98 22.72 0.72 5.06
CA ILE A 98 23.65 1.72 4.55
C ILE A 98 24.78 1.85 5.56
N LEU A 99 25.97 1.37 5.19
CA LEU A 99 27.16 1.42 6.05
C LEU A 99 27.91 2.73 5.85
N LEU A 100 28.40 3.28 6.96
CA LEU A 100 29.35 4.39 6.91
C LEU A 100 30.77 3.85 6.76
N THR A 101 31.53 4.52 5.92
CA THR A 101 32.96 4.21 5.70
C THR A 101 33.78 4.81 6.85
N PRO A 102 34.63 4.01 7.53
CA PRO A 102 35.53 4.52 8.56
C PRO A 102 36.69 5.32 7.98
N TYR A 103 37.09 6.35 8.70
CA TYR A 103 38.24 7.21 8.42
C TYR A 103 39.09 7.39 9.69
N LYS A 104 40.10 8.26 9.60
CA LYS A 104 41.03 8.55 10.70
C LYS A 104 40.30 9.06 11.94
N LYS A 105 40.82 8.70 13.12
CA LYS A 105 40.34 9.15 14.44
C LYS A 105 38.88 8.75 14.76
N GLY A 106 38.37 7.68 14.16
CA GLY A 106 37.01 7.20 14.42
C GLY A 106 35.92 8.04 13.76
N TYR A 107 36.26 8.81 12.73
CA TYR A 107 35.27 9.47 11.89
C TYR A 107 34.64 8.46 10.93
N PHE A 108 33.32 8.47 10.80
CA PHE A 108 32.57 7.63 9.88
C PHE A 108 31.73 8.53 9.00
N GLU A 109 31.69 8.29 7.68
CA GLU A 109 30.80 9.04 6.78
C GLU A 109 30.20 8.18 5.66
N THR A 110 29.08 8.65 5.11
CA THR A 110 28.50 8.18 3.85
C THR A 110 27.83 9.36 3.14
N SER A 111 27.61 9.24 1.82
CA SER A 111 26.92 10.24 1.02
C SER A 111 25.69 9.60 0.36
N VAL A 112 24.52 10.20 0.54
CA VAL A 112 23.25 9.69 0.04
C VAL A 112 22.62 10.72 -0.90
N ALA A 113 22.14 10.25 -2.05
CA ALA A 113 21.36 11.02 -3.00
C ALA A 113 19.91 11.15 -2.49
N LEU A 114 19.45 12.36 -2.20
CA LEU A 114 18.13 12.64 -1.65
C LEU A 114 17.45 13.77 -2.42
N VAL A 115 16.14 13.65 -2.65
CA VAL A 115 15.32 14.77 -3.13
C VAL A 115 15.05 15.77 -2.00
N SER A 116 14.57 16.96 -2.32
CA SER A 116 14.17 17.94 -1.32
C SER A 116 13.06 17.39 -0.42
N GLY A 117 13.20 17.57 0.89
CA GLY A 117 12.35 16.94 1.88
C GLY A 117 12.96 16.91 3.28
N GLU A 118 12.21 16.37 4.23
CA GLU A 118 12.64 16.17 5.61
C GLU A 118 12.82 14.67 5.85
N TYR A 119 14.01 14.27 6.32
CA TYR A 119 14.35 12.87 6.56
C TYR A 119 14.69 12.64 8.03
N LYS A 120 14.11 11.59 8.60
CA LYS A 120 14.34 11.15 9.98
C LYS A 120 15.46 10.12 9.99
N TYR A 121 16.46 10.30 10.86
CA TYR A 121 17.59 9.38 10.95
C TYR A 121 18.20 9.26 12.35
N MET A 122 19.00 8.21 12.52
CA MET A 122 19.93 7.97 13.63
C MET A 122 21.07 7.05 13.14
N PHE A 123 22.08 6.83 13.98
CA PHE A 123 23.15 5.88 13.71
C PHE A 123 22.99 4.62 14.56
N LEU A 124 23.36 3.46 14.00
CA LEU A 124 23.55 2.23 14.74
C LEU A 124 25.06 2.01 14.90
N VAL A 125 25.61 2.38 16.05
CA VAL A 125 27.03 2.23 16.37
C VAL A 125 27.21 0.96 17.18
N ASP A 126 27.85 -0.06 16.61
CA ASP A 126 28.05 -1.37 17.26
C ASP A 126 26.77 -1.92 17.93
N LYS A 127 25.65 -1.87 17.18
CA LYS A 127 24.29 -2.31 17.62
C LYS A 127 23.60 -1.39 18.63
N LYS A 128 24.14 -0.22 18.93
CA LYS A 128 23.50 0.79 19.79
C LYS A 128 22.97 1.96 18.96
N GLU A 129 21.67 2.22 19.08
CA GLU A 129 21.05 3.43 18.53
C GLU A 129 21.67 4.68 19.15
N THR A 130 22.16 5.57 18.29
CA THR A 130 22.93 6.75 18.66
C THR A 130 22.46 7.93 17.81
N LEU A 131 21.99 8.98 18.46
CA LEU A 131 21.66 10.23 17.79
C LEU A 131 22.92 10.91 17.27
N ASP A 132 22.79 11.66 16.17
CA ASP A 132 23.88 12.49 15.67
C ASP A 132 24.22 13.59 16.71
N PRO A 133 25.42 13.56 17.31
CA PRO A 133 25.80 14.56 18.31
C PRO A 133 25.94 15.97 17.72
N SER A 134 26.17 16.07 16.41
CA SER A 134 26.32 17.34 15.69
C SER A 134 24.98 17.93 15.25
N ASN A 135 23.90 17.15 15.33
CA ASN A 135 22.57 17.58 14.95
C ASN A 135 21.64 17.80 16.16
N GLN A 136 21.23 19.04 16.34
CA GLN A 136 20.31 19.47 17.40
C GLN A 136 18.84 19.42 16.95
N ASP A 137 18.59 19.35 15.64
CA ASP A 137 17.24 19.22 15.10
C ASP A 137 16.73 17.78 15.31
N ARG A 138 15.71 17.65 16.17
CA ARG A 138 15.25 16.37 16.70
C ARG A 138 13.74 16.34 16.82
N GLN A 139 13.19 15.15 16.60
CA GLN A 139 11.77 14.89 16.74
C GLN A 139 11.53 13.66 17.61
N THR A 140 10.54 13.71 18.50
CA THR A 140 10.04 12.54 19.21
C THR A 140 8.93 11.89 18.40
N LEU A 141 9.09 10.60 18.12
CA LEU A 141 8.13 9.78 17.40
C LEU A 141 7.01 9.29 18.34
N PRO A 142 5.86 8.84 17.80
CA PRO A 142 4.74 8.34 18.61
C PRO A 142 5.08 7.13 19.51
N ASP A 143 6.10 6.36 19.16
CA ASP A 143 6.61 5.24 19.97
C ASP A 143 7.53 5.68 21.12
N GLY A 144 7.74 6.99 21.29
CA GLY A 144 8.59 7.60 22.31
C GLY A 144 10.08 7.70 21.93
N ARG A 145 10.49 7.19 20.77
CA ARG A 145 11.89 7.31 20.31
C ARG A 145 12.16 8.72 19.82
N THR A 146 13.34 9.26 20.14
CA THR A 146 13.83 10.50 19.54
C THR A 146 14.70 10.20 18.32
N VAL A 147 14.57 10.98 17.26
CA VAL A 147 15.34 10.88 16.01
C VAL A 147 15.91 12.24 15.62
N CYS A 148 16.97 12.26 14.81
CA CYS A 148 17.49 13.47 14.20
C CYS A 148 16.75 13.79 12.89
N ILE A 149 16.63 15.07 12.57
CA ILE A 149 16.00 15.56 11.34
C ILE A 149 17.05 16.11 10.39
N LYS A 150 17.02 15.67 9.12
CA LYS A 150 17.83 16.20 8.03
C LYS A 150 16.92 16.84 6.99
N THR A 151 16.92 18.16 6.94
CA THR A 151 16.20 18.90 5.90
C THR A 151 17.07 19.06 4.65
N VAL A 152 16.54 18.68 3.51
CA VAL A 152 17.10 18.91 2.17
C VAL A 152 16.23 19.98 1.50
N ARG A 153 16.83 21.15 1.25
CA ARG A 153 16.24 22.23 0.45
C ARG A 153 17.06 22.44 -0.80
#